data_AF-A0A6A4CKP9-F1
#
_entry.id   AF-A0A6A4CKP9-F1
#
_cell.length_a   1.000
_cell.length_b   1.000
_cell.length_c   1.000
_cell.angle_alpha   90.00
_cell.angle_beta   90.00
_cell.angle_gamma   90.00
#
_symmetry.space_group_name_H-M   'P 1'
#
loop_
_entity.id
_entity.type
_entity.pdbx_description
1 polymer ?
#
loop_
_entity_poly.entity_id
_entity_poly.type
_entity_poly.pdbx_seq_one_letter_code
_entity_poly.pdbx_strand_id
1 'polypeptide(L)'
;MALIMLEGETVTTTRKLVERYEYKEDKIRHVKFESAGHVDRDCEIKFHIGSKGISIDIAKGEQTSAQGIYKVLELISRAQVANDRLWEVSTLGIKHASEALRLTENSDQTLAKQSDEATAWLYEAYKRTHPHCYRDVIQTAFSDLRLVDKMGQ
;
A
#
# COMPACT_ATOMS: atom_id res chain seq x y z
N MET A 1 0.76 7.14 -7.28
CA MET A 1 2.12 6.73 -6.87
C MET A 1 2.22 5.23 -7.09
N ALA A 2 3.37 4.74 -7.55
CA ALA A 2 3.52 3.39 -8.05
C ALA A 2 4.93 2.85 -7.81
N LEU A 3 5.07 1.52 -7.84
CA LEU A 3 6.34 0.85 -8.09
C LEU A 3 6.54 0.79 -9.61
N ILE A 4 7.70 1.23 -10.08
CA ILE A 4 8.08 1.13 -11.49
C ILE A 4 9.21 0.13 -11.58
N MET A 5 9.01 -0.92 -12.37
CA MET A 5 10.01 -1.95 -12.64
C MET A 5 10.53 -1.81 -14.06
N LEU A 6 11.84 -2.00 -14.21
CA LEU A 6 12.53 -2.00 -15.50
C LEU A 6 13.19 -3.36 -15.68
N GLU A 7 12.58 -4.24 -16.45
CA GLU A 7 13.09 -5.59 -16.71
C GLU A 7 13.89 -5.62 -18.02
N GLY A 8 15.03 -6.30 -18.03
CA GLY A 8 15.77 -6.57 -19.27
C GLY A 8 15.30 -7.89 -19.90
N GLU A 9 14.90 -7.86 -21.17
CA GLU A 9 14.38 -9.07 -21.84
C GLU A 9 15.47 -10.12 -22.09
N THR A 10 16.67 -9.70 -22.54
CA THR A 10 17.80 -10.61 -22.79
C THR A 10 19.14 -9.93 -22.56
N VAL A 11 20.19 -10.73 -22.34
CA VAL A 11 21.59 -10.26 -22.23
C VAL A 11 22.09 -9.61 -23.54
N THR A 12 21.44 -9.92 -24.67
CA THR A 12 21.83 -9.46 -26.00
C THR A 12 21.22 -8.12 -26.41
N THR A 13 20.23 -7.61 -25.66
CA THR A 13 19.52 -6.38 -26.00
C THR A 13 19.61 -5.34 -24.88
N THR A 14 19.67 -4.07 -25.27
CA THR A 14 19.54 -2.95 -24.33
C THR A 14 18.08 -2.57 -24.07
N ARG A 15 17.12 -3.22 -24.74
CA ARG A 15 15.67 -2.99 -24.53
C ARG A 15 15.28 -3.32 -23.09
N LYS A 16 14.42 -2.46 -22.53
CA LYS A 16 13.86 -2.61 -21.19
C LYS A 16 12.34 -2.60 -21.27
N LEU A 17 11.70 -3.56 -20.62
CA LEU A 17 10.27 -3.54 -20.37
C LEU A 17 10.01 -2.68 -19.14
N VAL A 18 9.09 -1.72 -19.25
CA VAL A 18 8.68 -0.89 -18.13
C VAL A 18 7.33 -1.39 -17.62
N GLU A 19 7.31 -1.91 -16.41
CA GLU A 19 6.08 -2.27 -15.72
C GLU A 19 5.78 -1.26 -14.61
N ARG A 20 4.50 -0.95 -14.41
CA ARG A 20 4.08 0.00 -13.40
C ARG A 20 2.93 -0.57 -12.58
N TYR A 21 3.15 -0.65 -11.28
CA TYR A 21 2.20 -1.20 -10.31
C TYR A 21 1.69 -0.09 -9.40
N GLU A 22 0.39 0.20 -9.45
CA GLU A 22 -0.20 1.26 -8.64
C GLU A 22 -0.41 0.79 -7.22
N TYR A 23 0.13 1.49 -6.22
CA TYR A 23 -0.16 1.15 -4.82
C TYR A 23 -1.64 1.31 -4.43
N LYS A 24 -2.46 1.94 -5.27
CA LYS A 24 -3.90 1.99 -5.07
C LYS A 24 -4.57 0.66 -5.44
N GLU A 25 -4.07 -0.02 -6.47
CA GLU A 25 -4.71 -1.20 -7.09
C GLU A 25 -3.93 -2.49 -6.76
N ASP A 26 -2.61 -2.41 -6.79
CA ASP A 26 -1.68 -3.48 -6.53
C ASP A 26 -1.22 -3.47 -5.06
N LYS A 27 -1.76 -4.41 -4.29
CA LYS A 27 -1.43 -4.57 -2.87
C LYS A 27 -0.07 -5.20 -2.69
N ILE A 28 0.75 -4.60 -1.82
CA ILE A 28 2.00 -5.19 -1.35
C ILE A 28 1.65 -6.20 -0.26
N ARG A 29 2.17 -7.43 -0.38
CA ARG A 29 1.93 -8.51 0.59
C ARG A 29 3.16 -9.37 0.79
N HIS A 30 3.19 -10.10 1.90
CA HIS A 30 4.22 -11.09 2.20
C HIS A 30 5.64 -10.53 2.07
N VAL A 31 5.87 -9.32 2.61
CA VAL A 31 7.18 -8.67 2.62
C VAL A 31 8.12 -9.46 3.53
N LYS A 32 9.29 -9.82 3.01
CA LYS A 32 10.34 -10.57 3.71
C LYS A 32 11.69 -9.95 3.40
N PHE A 33 12.59 -10.07 4.37
CA PHE A 33 13.98 -9.66 4.25
C PHE A 33 14.88 -10.81 4.69
N GLU A 34 15.86 -11.14 3.86
CA GLU A 34 16.88 -12.14 4.12
C GLU A 34 18.22 -11.42 4.23
N SER A 35 18.79 -11.37 5.42
CA SER A 35 20.08 -10.70 5.67
C SER A 35 21.23 -11.54 5.12
N ALA A 36 22.31 -10.88 4.68
CA ALA A 36 23.52 -11.56 4.29
C ALA A 36 24.18 -12.23 5.50
N GLY A 37 24.49 -13.53 5.41
CA GLY A 37 25.30 -14.23 6.39
C GLY A 37 26.78 -13.83 6.30
N HIS A 38 27.63 -14.54 7.05
CA HIS A 38 29.06 -14.21 7.11
C HIS A 38 29.75 -14.36 5.74
N VAL A 39 29.42 -15.44 5.01
CA VAL A 39 30.02 -15.80 3.72
C VAL A 39 29.26 -15.20 2.53
N ASP A 40 27.97 -14.90 2.70
CA ASP A 40 27.10 -14.40 1.63
C ASP A 40 27.51 -13.01 1.14
N ARG A 41 27.25 -12.74 -0.14
CA ARG A 41 27.62 -11.49 -0.82
C ARG A 41 26.47 -10.51 -0.94
N ASP A 42 25.25 -10.98 -0.72
CA ASP A 42 24.00 -10.28 -0.92
C ASP A 42 23.02 -10.55 0.23
N CYS A 43 22.10 -9.62 0.36
CA CYS A 43 20.85 -9.75 1.10
C CYS A 43 19.70 -9.69 0.10
N GLU A 44 18.53 -10.18 0.48
CA GLU A 44 17.41 -10.31 -0.45
C GLU A 44 16.13 -9.70 0.12
N ILE A 45 15.37 -8.99 -0.72
CA ILE A 45 14.02 -8.52 -0.42
C ILE A 45 13.02 -9.33 -1.26
N LYS A 46 12.03 -9.94 -0.60
CA LYS A 46 10.94 -10.70 -1.27
C LYS A 46 9.60 -10.10 -0.91
N PHE A 47 8.71 -9.93 -1.88
CA PHE A 47 7.33 -9.48 -1.65
C PHE A 47 6.44 -9.83 -2.84
N HIS A 48 5.13 -9.68 -2.66
CA HIS A 48 4.16 -9.70 -3.75
C HIS A 48 3.61 -8.30 -3.97
N ILE A 49 3.38 -7.92 -5.22
CA ILE A 49 2.63 -6.71 -5.60
C ILE A 49 1.54 -7.10 -6.59
N GLY A 50 0.28 -6.92 -6.20
CA GLY A 50 -0.85 -7.47 -6.95
C GLY A 50 -0.74 -8.99 -7.06
N SER A 51 -0.57 -9.50 -8.27
CA SER A 51 -0.37 -10.92 -8.59
C SER A 51 1.09 -11.31 -8.84
N LYS A 52 2.01 -10.33 -8.92
CA LYS A 52 3.43 -10.55 -9.22
C LYS A 52 4.21 -10.83 -7.94
N GLY A 53 4.96 -11.93 -7.91
CA GLY A 53 6.01 -12.18 -6.91
C GLY A 53 7.32 -11.52 -7.34
N ILE A 54 7.99 -10.86 -6.40
CA ILE A 54 9.25 -10.13 -6.60
C ILE A 54 10.31 -10.65 -5.62
N SER A 55 11.51 -10.88 -6.13
CA SER A 55 12.75 -11.19 -5.42
C SER A 55 13.84 -10.24 -5.92
N ILE A 56 14.53 -9.54 -5.02
CA ILE A 56 15.58 -8.60 -5.37
C ILE A 56 16.80 -8.88 -4.48
N ASP A 57 17.86 -9.39 -5.10
CA ASP A 57 19.18 -9.51 -4.48
C ASP A 57 19.90 -8.16 -4.49
N ILE A 58 20.46 -7.80 -3.34
CA ILE A 58 21.10 -6.51 -3.09
C ILE A 58 22.45 -6.79 -2.44
N ALA A 59 23.51 -6.20 -2.98
CA ALA A 59 24.86 -6.37 -2.44
C ALA A 59 24.93 -6.07 -0.94
N LYS A 60 25.65 -6.90 -0.18
CA LYS A 60 25.76 -6.82 1.28
C LYS A 60 26.21 -5.45 1.81
N GLY A 61 27.00 -4.71 1.02
CA GLY A 61 27.40 -3.34 1.35
C GLY A 61 26.22 -2.36 1.49
N GLU A 62 25.10 -2.65 0.82
CA GLU A 62 23.88 -1.84 0.81
C GLU A 62 22.80 -2.41 1.75
N GLN A 63 23.15 -3.34 2.65
CA GLN A 63 22.17 -4.03 3.49
C GLN A 63 21.34 -3.06 4.34
N THR A 64 21.94 -2.01 4.88
CA THR A 64 21.21 -0.99 5.67
C THR A 64 20.18 -0.26 4.80
N SER A 65 20.54 0.11 3.57
CA SER A 65 19.62 0.70 2.59
C SER A 65 18.47 -0.27 2.27
N ALA A 66 18.79 -1.56 2.08
CA ALA A 66 17.82 -2.61 1.81
C ALA A 66 16.83 -2.83 2.96
N GLN A 67 17.31 -2.81 4.21
CA GLN A 67 16.46 -2.84 5.41
C GLN A 67 15.49 -1.65 5.44
N GLY A 68 15.95 -0.49 4.98
CA GLY A 68 15.11 0.69 4.87
C GLY A 68 13.97 0.52 3.88
N ILE A 69 14.27 -0.01 2.69
CA ILE A 69 13.27 -0.33 1.66
C ILE A 69 12.29 -1.39 2.18
N TYR A 70 12.78 -2.44 2.84
CA TYR A 70 11.95 -3.45 3.49
C TYR A 70 10.92 -2.80 4.45
N LYS A 71 11.37 -1.88 5.33
CA LYS A 71 10.48 -1.20 6.28
C LYS A 71 9.43 -0.34 5.56
N VAL A 72 9.81 0.35 4.48
CA VAL A 72 8.88 1.15 3.67
C VAL A 72 7.80 0.26 3.05
N LEU A 73 8.20 -0.85 2.41
CA LEU A 73 7.26 -1.79 1.78
C LEU A 73 6.29 -2.38 2.81
N GLU A 74 6.78 -2.76 3.98
CA GLU A 74 5.96 -3.26 5.09
C GLU A 74 4.95 -2.21 5.59
N LEU A 75 5.37 -0.95 5.71
CA LEU A 75 4.47 0.13 6.14
C LEU A 75 3.40 0.46 5.09
N ILE A 76 3.74 0.42 3.79
CA ILE A 76 2.73 0.54 2.73
C ILE A 76 1.74 -0.62 2.79
N SER A 77 2.23 -1.85 2.95
CA SER A 77 1.38 -3.05 3.08
C SER A 77 0.38 -2.91 4.23
N ARG A 78 0.84 -2.48 5.41
CA ARG A 78 -0.02 -2.22 6.57
C ARG A 78 -1.04 -1.12 6.31
N ALA A 79 -0.63 -0.03 5.66
CA ALA A 79 -1.54 1.06 5.32
C ALA A 79 -2.65 0.59 4.36
N GLN A 80 -2.30 -0.21 3.34
CA GLN A 80 -3.28 -0.81 2.42
C GLN A 80 -4.27 -1.72 3.15
N VAL A 81 -3.80 -2.56 4.08
CA VAL A 81 -4.69 -3.43 4.88
C VAL A 81 -5.59 -2.62 5.82
N ALA A 82 -5.07 -1.57 6.46
CA ALA A 82 -5.86 -0.69 7.32
C ALA A 82 -6.95 0.04 6.52
N ASN A 83 -6.61 0.49 5.33
CA ASN A 83 -7.52 1.11 4.37
C ASN A 83 -8.66 0.17 3.94
N ASP A 84 -8.34 -1.09 3.61
CA ASP A 84 -9.34 -2.11 3.27
C ASP A 84 -10.34 -2.32 4.41
N ARG A 85 -9.82 -2.46 5.64
CA ARG A 85 -10.65 -2.66 6.84
C ARG A 85 -11.54 -1.45 7.10
N LEU A 86 -11.02 -0.24 6.93
CA LEU A 86 -11.80 0.98 7.10
C LEU A 86 -12.91 1.11 6.04
N TRP A 87 -12.63 0.67 4.81
CA TRP A 87 -13.65 0.61 3.77
C TRP A 87 -14.75 -0.41 4.10
N GLU A 88 -14.38 -1.61 4.55
CA GLU A 88 -15.31 -2.63 5.01
C GLU A 88 -16.19 -2.12 6.17
N VAL A 89 -15.58 -1.51 7.19
CA VAL A 89 -16.32 -0.90 8.31
C VAL A 89 -17.26 0.21 7.83
N SER A 90 -16.83 1.04 6.87
CA SER A 90 -17.66 2.13 6.33
C SER A 90 -18.89 1.60 5.60
N THR A 91 -18.71 0.55 4.78
CA THR A 91 -19.81 -0.08 4.03
C THR A 91 -20.74 -0.89 4.92
N LEU A 92 -20.25 -1.55 5.97
CA LEU A 92 -21.10 -2.18 6.98
C LEU A 92 -21.88 -1.14 7.79
N GLY A 93 -21.23 -0.04 8.16
CA GLY A 93 -21.84 1.04 8.92
C GLY A 93 -23.03 1.67 8.19
N ILE A 94 -22.88 1.99 6.90
CA ILE A 94 -23.99 2.56 6.11
C ILE A 94 -25.13 1.54 5.93
N LYS A 95 -24.81 0.25 5.76
CA LYS A 95 -25.81 -0.80 5.61
C LYS A 95 -26.66 -0.92 6.87
N HIS A 96 -26.03 -1.01 8.04
CA HIS A 96 -26.75 -1.08 9.31
C HIS A 96 -27.50 0.21 9.64
N ALA A 97 -26.95 1.38 9.27
CA ALA A 97 -27.67 2.65 9.39
C ALA A 97 -28.95 2.64 8.54
N SER A 98 -28.87 2.16 7.30
CA SER A 98 -30.04 2.02 6.41
C SER A 98 -31.08 1.03 6.96
N GLU A 99 -30.67 -0.07 7.59
CA GLU A 99 -31.58 -1.03 8.22
C GLU A 99 -32.26 -0.44 9.47
N ALA A 100 -31.54 0.37 10.26
CA ALA A 100 -32.07 1.05 11.45
C ALA A 100 -32.99 2.23 11.10
N LEU A 101 -32.70 2.95 10.01
CA LEU A 101 -33.51 4.04 9.47
C LEU A 101 -34.72 3.49 8.69
N ARG A 102 -35.58 2.72 9.36
CA ARG A 102 -36.82 2.24 8.76
C ARG A 102 -37.88 3.36 8.76
N LEU A 103 -37.87 4.15 7.68
CA LEU A 103 -38.93 5.09 7.21
C LEU A 103 -39.68 5.84 8.33
N THR A 104 -39.04 6.85 8.92
CA THR A 104 -39.68 7.75 9.89
C THR A 104 -40.63 8.78 9.25
N GLU A 105 -40.58 9.02 7.93
CA GLU A 105 -41.58 9.85 7.23
C GLU A 105 -41.75 9.41 5.77
N ASN A 106 -43.00 9.28 5.32
CA ASN A 106 -43.37 8.93 3.93
C ASN A 106 -43.41 10.20 3.06
N SER A 107 -42.25 10.70 2.64
CA SER A 107 -42.17 11.70 1.57
C SER A 107 -41.09 11.32 0.55
N ASP A 108 -41.42 11.36 -0.74
CA ASP A 108 -40.51 10.98 -1.82
C ASP A 108 -39.27 11.90 -1.88
N GLN A 109 -39.42 13.16 -1.45
CA GLN A 109 -38.31 14.12 -1.36
C GLN A 109 -37.30 13.76 -0.27
N THR A 110 -37.74 13.13 0.83
CA THR A 110 -36.87 12.71 1.94
C THR A 110 -35.97 11.55 1.51
N LEU A 111 -36.49 10.58 0.76
CA LEU A 111 -35.74 9.40 0.34
C LEU A 111 -34.64 9.73 -0.67
N ALA A 112 -34.94 10.56 -1.68
CA ALA A 112 -33.95 10.98 -2.67
C ALA A 112 -32.78 11.71 -2.01
N LYS A 113 -33.07 12.65 -1.11
CA LYS A 113 -32.05 13.40 -0.36
C LYS A 113 -31.17 12.51 0.50
N GLN A 114 -31.77 11.57 1.26
CA GLN A 114 -31.01 10.63 2.09
C GLN A 114 -30.11 9.71 1.25
N SER A 115 -30.57 9.28 0.08
CA SER A 115 -29.78 8.49 -0.85
C SER A 115 -28.57 9.26 -1.38
N ASP A 116 -28.75 10.52 -1.76
CA ASP A 116 -27.67 11.40 -2.24
C ASP A 116 -26.62 11.63 -1.14
N GLU A 117 -27.06 11.91 0.09
CA GLU A 117 -26.18 12.10 1.25
C GLU A 117 -25.38 10.83 1.58
N ALA A 118 -26.02 9.66 1.58
CA ALA A 118 -25.35 8.39 1.80
C ALA A 118 -24.31 8.09 0.71
N THR A 119 -24.65 8.36 -0.55
CA THR A 119 -23.74 8.19 -1.69
C THR A 119 -22.54 9.12 -1.59
N ALA A 120 -22.77 10.40 -1.28
CA ALA A 120 -21.71 11.38 -1.09
C ALA A 120 -20.78 10.97 0.07
N TRP A 121 -21.34 10.52 1.20
CA TRP A 121 -20.54 10.08 2.34
C TRP A 121 -19.67 8.85 2.01
N LEU A 122 -20.24 7.85 1.31
CA LEU A 122 -19.49 6.68 0.87
C LEU A 122 -18.40 7.03 -0.13
N TYR A 123 -18.64 7.98 -1.03
CA TYR A 123 -17.64 8.45 -1.96
C TYR A 123 -16.45 9.13 -1.24
N GLU A 124 -16.73 9.94 -0.22
CA GLU A 124 -15.68 10.52 0.63
C GLU A 124 -14.92 9.44 1.41
N ALA A 125 -15.61 8.43 1.94
CA ALA A 125 -14.97 7.28 2.59
C ALA A 125 -14.05 6.54 1.63
N TYR A 126 -14.53 6.27 0.41
CA TYR A 126 -13.75 5.62 -0.65
C TYR A 126 -12.47 6.39 -0.97
N LYS A 127 -12.54 7.72 -1.11
CA LYS A 127 -11.36 8.56 -1.38
C LYS A 127 -10.32 8.49 -0.26
N ARG A 128 -10.76 8.44 1.01
CA ARG A 128 -9.85 8.32 2.16
C ARG A 128 -9.18 6.95 2.23
N THR A 129 -9.90 5.88 1.90
CA THR A 129 -9.39 4.51 1.97
C THR A 129 -8.67 4.05 0.71
N HIS A 130 -8.80 4.73 -0.42
CA HIS A 130 -8.11 4.37 -1.66
C HIS A 130 -7.20 5.50 -2.15
N PRO A 131 -6.22 5.93 -1.33
CA PRO A 131 -5.35 7.03 -1.70
C PRO A 131 -4.50 6.66 -2.92
N HIS A 132 -4.41 7.57 -3.88
CA HIS A 132 -3.49 7.45 -5.01
C HIS A 132 -2.02 7.65 -4.60
N CYS A 133 -1.77 8.15 -3.40
CA CYS A 133 -0.46 8.62 -2.95
C CYS A 133 -0.15 8.09 -1.56
N TYR A 134 0.95 7.35 -1.43
CA TYR A 134 1.49 6.88 -0.15
C TYR A 134 2.74 7.67 0.27
N ARG A 135 2.89 8.91 -0.23
CA ARG A 135 4.06 9.77 0.03
C ARG A 135 4.35 9.89 1.52
N ASP A 136 3.33 10.17 2.31
CA ASP A 136 3.49 10.43 3.74
C ASP A 136 3.99 9.17 4.46
N VAL A 137 3.42 8.00 4.13
CA VAL A 137 3.87 6.70 4.65
C VAL A 137 5.35 6.47 4.34
N ILE A 138 5.77 6.75 3.10
CA ILE A 138 7.15 6.59 2.66
C ILE A 138 8.08 7.57 3.38
N GLN A 139 7.69 8.85 3.48
CA GLN A 139 8.51 9.88 4.14
C GLN A 139 8.68 9.62 5.63
N THR A 140 7.62 9.22 6.33
CA THR A 140 7.68 8.81 7.73
C THR A 140 8.62 7.61 7.90
N ALA A 141 8.46 6.57 7.06
CA ALA A 141 9.31 5.39 7.11
C ALA A 141 10.81 5.71 6.98
N PHE A 142 11.18 6.56 6.02
CA PHE A 142 12.57 7.01 5.83
C PHE A 142 13.09 7.94 6.93
N SER A 143 12.22 8.76 7.50
CA SER A 143 12.61 9.67 8.58
C SER A 143 12.94 8.89 9.86
N ASP A 144 12.14 7.87 10.19
CA ASP A 144 12.41 6.98 11.31
C ASP A 144 13.75 6.24 11.17
N LEU A 145 14.10 5.80 9.95
CA LEU A 145 15.37 5.12 9.70
C LEU A 145 16.56 6.03 9.99
N ARG A 146 16.49 7.30 9.55
CA ARG A 146 17.54 8.29 9.84
C ARG A 146 17.69 8.63 11.32
N LEU A 147 16.62 8.51 12.10
CA LEU A 147 16.68 8.70 13.55
C LEU A 147 17.38 7.52 14.23
N VAL A 148 17.14 6.28 13.76
CA VAL A 148 17.81 5.08 14.27
C VAL A 148 19.31 5.12 13.96
N ASP A 149 19.71 5.51 12.74
CA ASP A 149 21.13 5.62 12.36
C ASP A 149 21.89 6.64 13.21
N LYS A 150 21.23 7.74 13.64
CA LYS A 150 21.83 8.76 14.52
C LYS A 150 21.97 8.32 15.98
N MET A 151 21.20 7.33 16.42
CA MET A 151 21.28 6.80 17.78
C MET A 151 22.27 5.63 17.90
N GLY A 152 22.67 5.04 16.78
CA GLY A 152 23.65 3.95 16.70
C GLY A 152 25.09 4.39 16.41
N GLN A 153 25.33 5.70 16.27
CA GLN A 153 26.66 6.34 16.24
C GLN A 153 26.98 6.95 17.60
#